data_AF-A0A660QHC1-F1
#
_entry.id   AF-A0A660QHC1-F1
#
_cell.length_a   1.000
_cell.length_b   1.000
_cell.length_c   1.000
_cell.angle_alpha   90.00
_cell.angle_beta   90.00
_cell.angle_gamma   90.00
#
_symmetry.space_group_name_H-M   'P 1'
#
loop_
_entity.id
_entity.type
_entity.pdbx_description
1 polymer ?
#
loop_
_entity_poly.entity_id
_entity_poly.type
_entity_poly.pdbx_seq_one_letter_code
_entity_poly.pdbx_strand_id
1 'polypeptide(L)'
;MNESSKTIQTDLLVVGGGIVGAGIARDAAMRGIKILLAEQHDFSSGTSSRSSRLLHGGIRYLAQGNLPLVFEASREKGVIY
;
A
#
# COMPACT_ATOMS: atom_id res chain seq x y z
N MET A 1 21.89 -29.64 -12.21
CA MET A 1 20.52 -29.20 -11.91
C MET A 1 20.33 -27.85 -12.57
N ASN A 2 19.72 -27.82 -13.75
CA ASN A 2 19.47 -26.57 -14.46
C ASN A 2 18.13 -26.02 -13.97
N GLU A 3 18.18 -25.08 -13.03
CA GLU A 3 17.01 -24.23 -12.78
C GLU A 3 16.84 -23.33 -13.99
N SER A 4 15.81 -23.61 -14.79
CA SER A 4 15.41 -22.72 -15.87
C SER A 4 14.77 -21.48 -15.24
N SER A 5 15.51 -20.38 -15.14
CA SER A 5 15.01 -19.12 -14.57
C SER A 5 13.84 -18.60 -15.39
N LYS A 6 12.63 -18.68 -14.84
CA LYS A 6 11.42 -18.20 -15.52
C LYS A 6 11.41 -16.67 -15.53
N THR A 7 11.63 -16.08 -16.71
CA THR A 7 11.56 -14.63 -16.88
C THR A 7 10.10 -14.20 -16.96
N ILE A 8 9.68 -13.34 -16.04
CA ILE A 8 8.36 -12.69 -16.07
C ILE A 8 8.55 -11.29 -16.65
N GLN A 9 8.06 -11.04 -17.86
CA GLN A 9 8.00 -9.69 -18.40
C GLN A 9 6.88 -8.91 -17.70
N THR A 10 7.19 -7.74 -17.16
CA THR A 10 6.24 -6.83 -16.49
C THR A 10 6.60 -5.39 -16.87
N ASP A 11 5.61 -4.49 -16.89
CA ASP A 11 5.83 -3.07 -17.17
C ASP A 11 6.17 -2.30 -15.89
N LEU A 12 5.69 -2.79 -14.75
CA LEU A 12 5.98 -2.25 -13.42
C LEU A 12 6.28 -3.39 -12.43
N LEU A 13 7.29 -3.18 -11.58
CA LEU A 13 7.65 -4.04 -10.46
C LEU A 13 7.45 -3.25 -9.17
N VAL A 14 6.64 -3.78 -8.26
CA VAL A 14 6.45 -3.26 -6.90
C VAL A 14 7.17 -4.18 -5.93
N VAL A 15 8.04 -3.60 -5.09
CA VAL A 15 8.77 -4.33 -4.04
C VAL A 15 8.18 -3.97 -2.68
N GLY A 16 7.68 -4.98 -1.97
CA GLY A 16 6.98 -4.87 -0.69
C GLY A 16 5.46 -4.98 -0.82
N GLY A 17 4.89 -5.96 -0.13
CA GLY A 17 3.46 -6.29 -0.02
C GLY A 17 2.78 -5.72 1.23
N GLY A 18 3.26 -4.60 1.75
CA GLY A 18 2.53 -3.77 2.72
C GLY A 18 1.38 -2.99 2.08
N ILE A 19 0.65 -2.21 2.88
CA ILE A 19 -0.53 -1.45 2.41
C ILE A 19 -0.22 -0.50 1.24
N VAL A 20 0.97 0.11 1.24
CA VAL A 20 1.41 1.02 0.16
C VAL A 20 1.63 0.25 -1.14
N GLY A 21 2.43 -0.83 -1.10
CA GLY A 21 2.71 -1.62 -2.30
C GLY A 21 1.48 -2.32 -2.84
N ALA A 22 0.62 -2.84 -1.97
CA ALA A 22 -0.67 -3.42 -2.36
C ALA A 22 -1.59 -2.38 -3.01
N GLY A 23 -1.66 -1.15 -2.48
CA GLY A 23 -2.42 -0.05 -3.06
C GLY A 23 -1.93 0.33 -4.46
N ILE A 24 -0.60 0.48 -4.62
CA ILE A 24 0.02 0.77 -5.92
C ILE A 24 -0.26 -0.34 -6.92
N ALA A 25 -0.06 -1.61 -6.54
CA ALA A 25 -0.30 -2.74 -7.43
C ALA A 25 -1.77 -2.84 -7.84
N ARG A 26 -2.71 -2.57 -6.93
CA ARG A 26 -4.14 -2.50 -7.24
C ARG A 26 -4.46 -1.39 -8.23
N ASP A 27 -3.99 -0.17 -8.00
CA ASP A 27 -4.24 0.95 -8.91
C ASP A 27 -3.64 0.69 -10.30
N ALA A 28 -2.40 0.18 -10.37
CA ALA A 28 -1.75 -0.19 -11.61
C ALA A 28 -2.52 -1.29 -12.37
N ALA A 29 -2.95 -2.34 -11.67
CA ALA A 29 -3.76 -3.41 -12.26
C ALA A 29 -5.12 -2.89 -12.78
N MET A 30 -5.78 -2.01 -12.03
CA MET A 30 -7.05 -1.39 -12.45
C MET A 30 -6.90 -0.52 -13.70
N ARG A 31 -5.70 0.02 -13.95
CA ARG A 31 -5.36 0.79 -15.16
C ARG A 31 -4.86 -0.08 -16.32
N GLY A 32 -4.85 -1.41 -16.16
CA GLY A 32 -4.41 -2.36 -17.20
C GLY A 32 -2.88 -2.47 -17.36
N ILE A 33 -2.10 -1.99 -16.39
CA ILE A 33 -0.64 -2.09 -16.41
C ILE A 33 -0.23 -3.52 -16.04
N LYS A 34 0.67 -4.14 -16.81
CA LYS A 34 1.23 -5.43 -16.44
C LYS A 34 2.17 -5.23 -15.24
N ILE A 35 1.76 -5.75 -14.09
CA ILE A 35 2.39 -5.49 -12.80
C ILE A 35 2.84 -6.79 -12.13
N LEU A 36 4.00 -6.76 -11.48
CA LEU A 36 4.48 -7.79 -10.56
C LEU A 36 4.69 -7.16 -9.19
N LEU A 37 4.12 -7.75 -8.14
CA LEU A 37 4.41 -7.39 -6.76
C LEU A 37 5.19 -8.52 -6.10
N ALA A 38 6.35 -8.18 -5.54
CA ALA A 38 7.21 -9.11 -4.81
C ALA A 38 7.26 -8.73 -3.32
N GLU A 39 6.94 -9.69 -2.45
CA GLU A 39 7.08 -9.58 -1.00
C GLU A 39 8.04 -10.67 -0.52
N GLN A 40 8.95 -10.31 0.39
CA GLN A 40 9.96 -11.22 0.93
C GLN A 40 9.33 -12.25 1.89
N HIS A 41 8.29 -11.83 2.62
CA HIS A 41 7.59 -12.65 3.61
C HIS A 41 6.13 -12.89 3.17
N ASP A 42 5.19 -12.79 4.10
CA ASP A 42 3.75 -12.78 3.82
C ASP A 42 3.25 -11.34 3.64
N PHE A 43 2.10 -11.18 2.99
CA PHE A 43 1.46 -9.88 2.81
C PHE A 43 1.21 -9.19 4.15
N SER A 44 1.41 -7.87 4.21
CA SER A 44 1.23 -7.04 5.42
C SER A 44 2.15 -7.37 6.60
N SER A 45 3.08 -8.32 6.50
CA SER A 45 3.97 -8.77 7.59
C SER A 45 4.86 -7.68 8.22
N GLY A 46 5.06 -6.55 7.52
CA GLY A 46 5.78 -5.37 7.99
C GLY A 46 4.97 -4.47 8.94
N THR A 47 5.12 -3.14 8.83
CA THR A 47 4.41 -2.15 9.65
C THR A 47 2.89 -2.21 9.49
N SER A 48 2.40 -2.62 8.32
CA SER A 48 0.96 -2.67 8.01
C SER A 48 0.17 -3.58 8.96
N SER A 49 0.76 -4.68 9.45
CA SER A 49 0.15 -5.55 10.47
C SER A 49 0.33 -5.06 11.92
N ARG A 50 1.23 -4.09 12.14
CA ARG A 50 1.63 -3.58 13.48
C ARG A 50 1.07 -2.18 13.76
N SER A 51 -0.12 -1.88 13.27
CA SER A 51 -0.83 -0.63 13.56
C SER A 51 -1.75 -0.76 14.78
N SER A 52 -2.32 0.36 15.22
CA SER A 52 -3.42 0.37 16.19
C SER A 52 -4.71 -0.26 15.65
N ARG A 53 -4.76 -0.64 14.35
CA ARG A 53 -5.92 -1.18 13.65
C ARG A 53 -7.14 -0.25 13.72
N LEU A 54 -6.89 1.06 13.66
CA LEU A 54 -7.90 2.11 13.68
C LEU A 54 -7.74 3.03 12.47
N LEU A 55 -8.84 3.30 11.77
CA LEU A 55 -8.91 4.38 10.79
C LEU A 55 -9.24 5.69 11.52
N HIS A 56 -8.29 6.62 11.61
CA HIS A 56 -8.47 7.89 12.30
C HIS A 56 -8.03 9.10 11.47
N GLY A 57 -8.69 10.25 11.67
CA GLY A 57 -8.29 11.53 11.06
C GLY A 57 -7.07 12.18 11.72
N GLY A 58 -6.58 11.62 12.84
CA GLY A 58 -5.36 12.10 13.50
C GLY A 58 -5.56 13.42 14.23
N ILE A 59 -6.58 13.52 15.07
CA ILE A 59 -6.94 14.73 15.83
C ILE A 59 -5.76 15.37 16.56
N ARG A 60 -4.79 14.56 17.02
CA ARG A 60 -3.55 15.04 17.66
C ARG A 60 -2.72 15.95 16.76
N TYR A 61 -2.78 15.75 15.45
CA TYR A 61 -2.03 16.54 14.46
C TYR A 61 -2.64 17.93 14.22
N LEU A 62 -3.89 18.18 14.64
CA LEU A 62 -4.47 19.53 14.62
C LEU A 62 -3.70 20.48 15.53
N ALA A 63 -3.28 20.01 16.71
CA ALA A 63 -2.49 20.80 17.65
C ALA A 63 -1.10 21.17 17.10
N GLN A 64 -0.63 20.47 16.07
CA GLN A 64 0.62 20.76 15.35
C GLN A 64 0.41 21.69 14.14
N GLY A 65 -0.83 22.13 13.89
CA GLY A 65 -1.18 22.96 12.75
C GLY A 65 -1.24 22.19 11.41
N ASN A 66 -1.16 20.85 11.42
CA ASN A 66 -1.19 20.06 10.20
C ASN A 66 -2.63 19.81 9.72
N LEU A 67 -3.30 20.90 9.34
CA LEU A 67 -4.68 20.89 8.86
C LEU A 67 -4.88 20.02 7.60
N PRO A 68 -4.02 20.09 6.56
CA PRO A 68 -4.22 19.31 5.34
C PRO A 68 -4.27 17.80 5.62
N LEU A 69 -3.33 17.29 6.43
CA LEU A 69 -3.29 15.88 6.81
C LEU A 69 -4.58 15.44 7.51
N VAL A 70 -5.06 16.24 8.46
CA VAL A 70 -6.26 15.87 9.24
C VAL A 70 -7.50 15.88 8.38
N PHE A 71 -7.63 16.85 7.46
CA PHE A 71 -8.75 16.92 6.54
C PHE A 71 -8.75 15.75 5.55
N GLU A 72 -7.62 15.45 4.92
CA GLU A 72 -7.52 14.31 3.99
C GLU A 72 -7.80 12.99 4.71
N ALA A 73 -7.11 12.71 5.82
CA ALA A 73 -7.31 11.48 6.59
C ALA A 73 -8.75 11.35 7.13
N SER A 74 -9.44 12.45 7.42
CA SER A 74 -10.84 12.39 7.85
C SER A 74 -11.79 12.05 6.71
N ARG A 75 -11.54 12.57 5.50
CA ARG A 75 -12.36 12.34 4.30
C ARG A 75 -12.16 10.95 3.73
N GLU A 76 -10.93 10.48 3.60
CA GLU A 76 -10.59 9.17 3.01
C GLU A 76 -11.29 8.01 3.72
N LYS A 77 -11.56 8.12 5.03
CA LYS A 77 -12.31 7.11 5.77
C LYS A 77 -13.72 6.85 5.23
N GLY A 78 -14.36 7.85 4.63
CA GLY A 78 -15.69 7.69 4.03
C GLY A 78 -15.66 7.01 2.67
N VAL A 79 -14.48 6.83 2.08
CA VAL A 79 -14.27 6.21 0.77
C VAL A 79 -13.89 4.73 0.90
N ILE A 80 -13.31 4.35 2.04
CA ILE A 80 -12.92 2.98 2.37
C ILE A 80 -14.17 2.25 2.92
N TYR A 81 -14.73 1.32 2.15
CA TYR A 81 -15.81 0.39 2.53
C TYR A 81 -15.26 -1.03 2.68
#